data_AF-A0A8S8Z574-F1
#
_entry.id   AF-A0A8S8Z574-F1
#
_cell.length_a   1.000
_cell.length_b   1.000
_cell.length_c   1.000
_cell.angle_alpha   90.00
_cell.angle_beta   90.00
_cell.angle_gamma   90.00
#
_symmetry.space_group_name_H-M   'P 1'
#
loop_
_entity.id
_entity.type
_entity.pdbx_description
1 polymer ?
#
loop_
_entity_poly.entity_id
_entity_poly.type
_entity_poly.pdbx_seq_one_letter_code
_entity_poly.pdbx_strand_id
1 'polypeptide(L)' 'MSEIPHPPVSETLARLGERVEGDAEVHFIHLNHSNPLLGPGPQADELSDLGGGVVVQGQQFAL' A
#
# COMPACT_ATOMS: atom_id res chain seq x y z
N MET A 1 8.37 -15.15 19.26
CA MET A 1 7.46 -14.78 18.16
C MET A 1 8.34 -14.51 16.97
N SER A 2 8.26 -15.33 15.92
CA SER A 2 9.02 -15.08 14.70
C SER A 2 8.51 -13.77 14.12
N GLU A 3 9.37 -12.76 13.97
CA GLU A 3 9.02 -11.56 13.23
C GLU A 3 8.53 -11.99 11.84
N ILE A 4 7.43 -11.39 11.41
CA ILE A 4 6.95 -11.58 10.05
C ILE A 4 7.99 -10.87 9.15
N PRO A 5 8.62 -11.55 8.19
CA PRO A 5 9.81 -11.05 7.49
C PRO A 5 9.52 -9.95 6.46
N HIS A 6 8.44 -9.19 6.64
CA HIS A 6 8.06 -8.08 5.78
C HIS A 6 7.66 -6.85 6.62
N PRO A 7 7.98 -5.63 6.16
CA PRO A 7 7.61 -4.43 6.88
C PRO A 7 6.08 -4.25 6.91
N PRO A 8 5.54 -3.59 7.94
CA PRO A 8 4.19 -3.04 7.89
C PRO A 8 4.07 -1.98 6.77
N VAL A 9 2.87 -1.80 6.22
CA VAL A 9 2.60 -0.78 5.19
C VAL A 9 2.94 0.62 5.69
N SER A 10 2.63 0.93 6.96
CA SER A 10 2.97 2.21 7.59
C SER A 10 4.48 2.47 7.64
N GLU A 11 5.29 1.44 7.87
CA GLU A 11 6.75 1.58 7.85
C GLU A 11 7.26 1.86 6.43
N THR A 12 6.69 1.20 5.42
CA THR A 12 7.02 1.48 4.02
C THR A 12 6.63 2.91 3.63
N LEU A 13 5.43 3.37 4.01
CA LEU A 13 4.98 4.74 3.76
C LEU A 13 5.90 5.77 4.43
N ALA A 14 6.30 5.54 5.68
CA ALA A 14 7.23 6.43 6.39
C ALA A 14 8.61 6.52 5.70
N ARG A 15 9.07 5.44 5.06
CA ARG A 15 10.32 5.42 4.29
C ARG A 15 10.19 6.11 2.93
N LEU A 16 9.03 6.03 2.28
CA LEU A 16 8.74 6.72 1.03
C LEU A 16 8.60 8.23 1.24
N GLY A 17 8.07 8.64 2.41
CA GLY A 17 7.85 10.03 2.75
C GLY A 17 6.57 10.60 2.13
N GLU A 18 6.45 11.92 2.16
CA GLU A 18 5.34 12.64 1.53
C GLU A 18 5.48 12.57 0.01
N ARG A 19 4.40 12.16 -0.67
CA ARG A 19 4.35 12.13 -2.13
C ARG A 19 4.35 13.56 -2.68
N VAL A 20 5.24 13.84 -3.63
CA VAL A 20 5.30 15.13 -4.33
C VAL A 20 4.96 15.00 -5.82
N GLU A 21 4.74 16.14 -6.48
CA GLU A 21 4.47 16.17 -7.92
C GLU A 21 5.66 15.60 -8.70
N GLY A 22 5.37 14.65 -9.61
CA GLY A 22 6.38 13.93 -10.38
C GLY A 22 6.83 12.61 -9.77
N ASP A 23 6.43 12.29 -8.55
CA ASP A 23 6.69 10.96 -7.96
C ASP A 23 5.90 9.85 -8.67
N ALA A 24 6.50 8.66 -8.71
CA ALA A 24 5.87 7.48 -9.25
C ALA A 24 4.60 7.07 -8.47
N GLU A 25 3.68 6.41 -9.15
CA GLU A 25 2.54 5.76 -8.51
C GLU A 25 3.01 4.55 -7.70
N VAL A 26 2.58 4.47 -6.44
CA VAL A 26 2.95 3.38 -5.53
C VAL A 26 1.74 2.50 -5.27
N HIS A 27 1.85 1.23 -5.65
CA HIS A 27 0.84 0.22 -5.37
C HIS A 27 1.40 -0.92 -4.50
N PHE A 28 0.74 -1.19 -3.39
CA PHE A 28 1.06 -2.29 -2.48
C PHE A 28 0.49 -3.61 -3.01
N ILE A 29 1.32 -4.66 -2.94
CA ILE A 29 0.96 -6.05 -3.25
C ILE A 29 1.36 -6.96 -2.10
N HIS A 30 1.00 -8.25 -2.20
CA HIS A 30 1.42 -9.28 -1.25
C HIS A 30 1.02 -8.96 0.20
N LEU A 31 -0.25 -8.59 0.38
CA LEU A 31 -0.83 -8.36 1.70
C LEU A 31 -1.18 -9.71 2.36
N ASN A 32 -0.92 -9.81 3.67
CA ASN A 32 -1.35 -10.97 4.43
C ASN A 32 -2.88 -10.93 4.69
N HIS A 33 -3.44 -12.07 5.10
CA HIS A 33 -4.88 -12.27 5.27
C HIS A 33 -5.53 -11.39 6.36
N SER A 34 -4.75 -10.82 7.28
CA SER A 34 -5.26 -9.94 8.33
C SER A 34 -5.02 -8.46 8.02
N ASN A 35 -4.47 -8.12 6.85
CA ASN A 35 -4.19 -6.73 6.53
C ASN A 35 -5.52 -5.99 6.24
N PRO A 36 -5.80 -4.85 6.90
CA PRO A 36 -7.05 -4.12 6.72
C PRO A 36 -7.24 -3.58 5.30
N LEU A 37 -6.16 -3.49 4.51
CA LEU A 37 -6.19 -3.03 3.12
C LEU A 37 -6.72 -4.06 2.11
N LEU A 38 -7.06 -5.29 2.55
CA LEU A 38 -7.67 -6.30 1.68
C LEU A 38 -9.12 -5.97 1.29
N GLY A 39 -9.76 -4.98 1.93
CA GLY A 39 -11.12 -4.57 1.64
C GLY A 39 -11.31 -3.05 1.78
N PRO A 40 -12.51 -2.54 1.42
CA PRO A 40 -12.85 -1.15 1.65
C PRO A 40 -12.89 -0.84 3.15
N GLY A 41 -12.48 0.36 3.52
CA GLY A 41 -12.46 0.80 4.91
C GLY A 41 -11.52 1.98 5.12
N PRO A 42 -11.50 2.53 6.34
CA PRO A 42 -10.80 3.79 6.63
C PRO A 42 -9.30 3.74 6.31
N GLN A 43 -8.64 2.58 6.43
CA GLN A 43 -7.23 2.43 6.07
C GLN A 43 -6.99 2.46 4.55
N ALA A 44 -7.94 1.94 3.75
CA ALA A 44 -7.86 2.01 2.29
C ALA A 44 -8.12 3.45 1.81
N ASP A 45 -9.03 4.16 2.48
CA ASP A 45 -9.31 5.58 2.23
C ASP A 45 -8.07 6.42 2.56
N GLU A 46 -7.47 6.24 3.75
CA GLU A 46 -6.24 6.92 4.17
C GLU A 46 -5.06 6.68 3.20
N LEU A 47 -4.87 5.44 2.75
CA LEU A 47 -3.84 5.12 1.76
C LEU A 47 -4.09 5.85 0.42
N SER A 48 -5.35 5.94 0.00
CA SER A 48 -5.74 6.63 -1.23
C SER A 48 -5.50 8.14 -1.12
N ASP A 49 -5.79 8.74 0.04
CA ASP A 49 -5.53 10.15 0.33
C ASP A 49 -4.03 10.49 0.31
N LEU A 50 -3.18 9.54 0.71
CA LEU A 50 -1.72 9.63 0.57
C LEU A 50 -1.23 9.37 -0.86
N GLY A 51 -2.13 9.12 -1.80
CA GLY A 51 -1.81 8.85 -3.20
C GLY A 51 -1.21 7.47 -3.45
N GLY A 52 -1.34 6.54 -2.50
CA GLY A 52 -0.99 5.14 -2.68
C GLY A 52 -2.19 4.30 -3.09
N GLY A 53 -1.95 3.06 -3.50
CA GLY A 53 -3.02 2.11 -3.83
C GLY A 53 -2.70 0.68 -3.44
N VAL A 54 -3.70 -0.19 -3.51
CA VAL A 54 -3.55 -1.64 -3.36
C VAL A 54 -3.92 -2.28 -4.68
N VAL A 55 -3.10 -3.22 -5.15
CA VAL A 55 -3.41 -3.93 -6.40
C VAL A 55 -4.49 -4.98 -6.14
N VAL A 56 -5.46 -5.05 -7.06
CA VAL A 56 -6.46 -6.13 -7.07
C VAL A 56 -6.03 -7.27 -7.99
N GLN A 57 -6.49 -8.49 -7.70
CA GLN A 57 -6.15 -9.65 -8.52
C GLN A 57 -6.55 -9.43 -9.98
N GLY A 58 -5.59 -9.62 -10.90
CA GLY A 58 -5.80 -9.46 -12.33
C GLY A 58 -5.67 -8.03 -12.86
N GLN A 59 -5.35 -7.05 -11.99
CA GLN A 59 -5.07 -5.69 -12.43
C GLN A 59 -3.87 -5.63 -13.38
N GLN A 60 -3.98 -4.79 -14.40
CA GLN A 60 -2.95 -4.55 -15.41
C GLN A 60 -2.58 -3.06 -15.40
N PHE A 61 -1.32 -2.76 -15.68
CA PHE A 61 -0.81 -1.41 -15.84
C PHE A 61 -0.35 -1.21 -17.28
N ALA A 62 -0.67 -0.06 -17.86
CA ALA A 62 -0.07 0.41 -19.11
C ALA A 62 1.03 1.41 -18.73
N LEU A 63 2.26 1.13 -19.15
CA LEU A 63 3.46 1.91 -18.82
C LEU A 63 4.00 2.61 -20.06
#